data_AF-A0AB40D269-F1
#
_entry.id   AF-A0AB40D269-F1
#
_cell.length_a   1.000
_cell.length_b   1.000
_cell.length_c   1.000
_cell.angle_alpha   90.00
_cell.angle_beta   90.00
_cell.angle_gamma   90.00
#
_symmetry.space_group_name_H-M   'P 1'
#
loop_
_entity.id
_entity.type
_entity.pdbx_description
1 polymer ?
#
loop_
_entity_poly.entity_id
_entity_poly.type
_entity_poly.pdbx_seq_one_letter_code
_entity_poly.pdbx_strand_id
1 'polypeptide(L)'
;MSSSSPSSNNIPFIMQTSLDSLLLLLLLLATFFTPSLSLNVTDDHNLLTIKSLCQTTPYPNSCFEALKLSISININPSILSFLLQTLNTAISESTKLSSLLSHSSTSIIEHQKGSLQDCQELHQITLTYLKKSSSIIKSNSDKLSDVRSHLSAALTNKATCLEGLATASGPSKQALVSSLISTYAHVTNSLSIISKRTAGTGKKGRKLSGELPKWLTRKDRRLLQSDDDYDNEYDPASILTVAADGTGNFTTISDAIAFAPNNSDYRTVIIVRAGVYDEHVEIPSYKPNIVLLGEGSDVTIITGNRSVADGWTTFRSATVAVSGQGFLARDLTIMNTAGPVKNQAVALRVNADLSAVYRCKIDGYQDTLYVHSFRQFYRECDIFGTVDFVFGNSAVIFQGCNLVAKKPLPGQSNVITAQSKDDPNEVTGISIQNCSVLASDDLSTSQGGTRTYLGRPWRIYSTTVYIESYIDSLVDPLGWQRWSSGDEGLDTLYYGEYENFGPGSSTNHRVDWPGYHIMDYDDAFNFTVSEFIYGDEWLDSTSFPYDDGV
;
A
#
# COMPACT_ATOMS: atom_id res chain seq x y z
N MET A 1 39.12 -83.35 52.37
CA MET A 1 38.50 -84.10 53.48
C MET A 1 37.19 -83.40 53.74
N SER A 2 36.01 -83.98 53.63
CA SER A 2 35.51 -85.36 53.70
C SER A 2 34.03 -85.20 53.29
N SER A 3 33.56 -85.90 52.26
CA SER A 3 32.59 -87.01 52.39
C SER A 3 31.36 -86.65 53.23
N SER A 4 30.10 -86.84 52.84
CA SER A 4 29.42 -88.05 52.33
C SER A 4 27.91 -87.72 52.48
N SER A 5 27.07 -87.75 51.44
CA SER A 5 26.20 -88.88 51.00
C SER A 5 25.25 -89.44 52.09
N PRO A 6 24.17 -90.21 51.80
CA PRO A 6 23.28 -90.31 50.61
C PRO A 6 21.77 -90.53 50.98
N SER A 7 20.99 -90.99 49.99
CA SER A 7 19.76 -91.86 50.05
C SER A 7 18.41 -91.14 49.99
N SER A 8 17.75 -91.06 48.83
CA SER A 8 16.95 -92.07 48.09
C SER A 8 15.49 -92.12 48.56
N ASN A 9 14.55 -91.76 47.68
CA ASN A 9 13.43 -92.63 47.32
C ASN A 9 12.62 -92.10 46.13
N ASN A 10 12.13 -93.07 45.35
CA ASN A 10 11.47 -92.98 44.06
C ASN A 10 10.09 -92.29 44.08
N ILE A 11 9.82 -91.42 43.08
CA ILE A 11 8.81 -91.52 41.98
C ILE A 11 7.54 -92.36 42.28
N PRO A 12 6.27 -92.04 41.84
CA PRO A 12 5.88 -91.26 40.63
C PRO A 12 4.63 -90.33 40.69
N PHE A 13 4.48 -89.57 39.59
CA PHE A 13 3.27 -89.16 38.85
C PHE A 13 2.08 -88.44 39.53
N ILE A 14 1.76 -87.24 39.01
CA ILE A 14 0.49 -86.84 38.35
C ILE A 14 0.58 -85.30 38.14
N MET A 15 0.83 -84.81 36.92
CA MET A 15 -0.17 -84.40 35.90
C MET A 15 -0.81 -83.01 36.13
N GLN A 16 -0.15 -81.98 35.60
CA GLN A 16 -0.65 -81.18 34.47
C GLN A 16 -2.02 -80.45 34.63
N THR A 17 -2.07 -79.39 35.44
CA THR A 17 -3.18 -78.40 35.46
C THR A 17 -2.75 -76.99 35.90
N SER A 18 -1.64 -76.42 35.40
CA SER A 18 -1.29 -75.02 35.77
C SER A 18 -0.74 -74.11 34.68
N LEU A 19 -0.64 -74.54 33.42
CA LEU A 19 -0.12 -73.67 32.34
C LEU A 19 -1.21 -72.83 31.64
N ASP A 20 -2.44 -73.32 31.52
CA ASP A 20 -3.49 -72.62 30.74
C ASP A 20 -4.08 -71.39 31.47
N SER A 21 -4.06 -71.37 32.81
CA SER A 21 -4.51 -70.19 33.57
C SER A 21 -3.49 -69.04 33.57
N LEU A 22 -2.19 -69.34 33.39
CA LEU A 22 -1.16 -68.31 33.34
C LEU A 22 -1.12 -67.62 31.98
N LEU A 23 -1.36 -68.38 30.90
CA LEU A 23 -1.40 -67.84 29.53
C LEU A 23 -2.59 -66.89 29.32
N LEU A 24 -3.76 -67.20 29.91
CA LEU A 24 -4.93 -66.32 29.85
C LEU A 24 -4.71 -65.00 30.59
N LEU A 25 -3.99 -65.02 31.72
CA LEU A 25 -3.68 -63.81 32.50
C LEU A 25 -2.67 -62.90 31.78
N LEU A 26 -1.68 -63.48 31.08
CA LEU A 26 -0.71 -62.75 30.26
C LEU A 26 -1.36 -62.13 29.00
N LEU A 27 -2.34 -62.81 28.38
CA LEU A 27 -3.13 -62.26 27.27
C LEU A 27 -4.07 -61.13 27.71
N LEU A 28 -4.61 -61.19 28.94
CA LEU A 28 -5.44 -60.13 29.53
C LEU A 28 -4.63 -58.90 30.00
N LEU A 29 -3.33 -59.05 30.28
CA LEU A 29 -2.45 -57.92 30.62
C LEU A 29 -1.87 -57.23 29.36
N ALA A 30 -1.78 -57.94 28.23
CA ALA A 30 -1.36 -57.36 26.95
C ALA A 30 -2.41 -56.46 26.28
N THR A 31 -3.68 -56.51 26.73
CA THR A 31 -4.76 -55.66 26.20
C THR A 31 -4.88 -54.30 26.91
N PHE A 32 -4.12 -54.04 27.99
CA PHE A 32 -4.13 -52.75 28.71
C PHE A 32 -2.91 -51.85 28.46
N PHE A 33 -1.97 -52.25 27.61
CA PHE A 33 -0.87 -51.41 27.14
C PHE A 33 -0.69 -51.54 25.63
N THR A 34 -1.70 -51.12 24.87
CA THR A 34 -1.40 -50.44 23.62
C THR A 34 -1.37 -48.95 23.95
N PRO A 35 -0.26 -48.22 23.72
CA PRO A 35 -0.44 -46.82 23.44
C PRO A 35 -1.26 -46.81 22.16
N SER A 36 -2.53 -46.48 22.27
CA SER A 36 -3.26 -45.99 21.13
C SER A 36 -2.49 -44.77 20.66
N LEU A 37 -1.59 -44.97 19.69
CA LEU A 37 -1.24 -43.94 18.73
C LEU A 37 -2.50 -43.69 17.89
N SER A 38 -3.54 -43.15 18.52
CA SER A 38 -4.52 -42.35 17.80
C SER A 38 -3.83 -41.01 17.52
N LEU A 39 -2.86 -41.01 16.60
CA LEU A 39 -2.60 -39.82 15.81
C LEU A 39 -3.90 -39.61 15.03
N ASN A 40 -4.65 -38.59 15.45
CA ASN A 40 -6.00 -38.32 14.99
C ASN A 40 -6.03 -38.25 13.46
N VAL A 41 -6.91 -39.00 12.80
CA VAL A 41 -7.12 -38.95 11.34
C VAL A 41 -7.46 -37.52 10.84
N THR A 42 -8.00 -36.67 11.72
CA THR A 42 -8.25 -35.25 11.47
C THR A 42 -6.98 -34.39 11.42
N ASP A 43 -5.92 -34.77 12.13
CA ASP A 43 -4.64 -34.04 12.18
C ASP A 43 -3.87 -34.18 10.87
N ASP A 44 -3.92 -35.36 10.24
CA ASP A 44 -3.23 -35.65 8.98
C ASP A 44 -3.90 -34.94 7.78
N HIS A 45 -5.23 -34.87 7.75
CA HIS A 45 -5.97 -34.15 6.72
C HIS A 45 -5.77 -32.62 6.81
N ASN A 46 -5.75 -32.06 8.02
CA ASN A 46 -5.46 -30.64 8.25
C ASN A 46 -4.03 -30.30 7.81
N LEU A 47 -3.06 -31.18 8.11
CA LEU A 47 -1.67 -31.01 7.72
C LEU A 47 -1.48 -30.99 6.19
N LEU A 48 -2.14 -31.90 5.46
CA LEU A 48 -2.09 -31.93 3.99
C LEU A 48 -2.73 -30.68 3.38
N THR A 49 -3.84 -30.20 3.95
CA THR A 49 -4.53 -28.98 3.50
C THR A 49 -3.65 -27.75 3.68
N ILE A 50 -2.98 -27.62 4.83
CA ILE A 50 -2.03 -26.52 5.12
C ILE A 50 -0.82 -26.57 4.18
N LYS A 51 -0.24 -27.76 3.94
CA LYS A 51 0.88 -27.91 3.00
C LYS A 51 0.50 -27.48 1.59
N SER A 52 -0.65 -27.94 1.10
CA SER A 52 -1.16 -27.58 -0.22
C SER A 52 -1.39 -26.06 -0.35
N LEU A 53 -2.04 -25.44 0.65
CA LEU A 53 -2.22 -23.99 0.68
C LEU A 53 -0.89 -23.24 0.66
N CYS A 54 0.04 -23.59 1.56
CA CYS A 54 1.31 -22.87 1.69
C CYS A 54 2.24 -23.05 0.49
N GLN A 55 2.21 -24.19 -0.22
CA GLN A 55 2.98 -24.40 -1.45
C GLN A 55 2.65 -23.37 -2.54
N THR A 56 1.45 -22.80 -2.50
CA THR A 56 1.01 -21.79 -3.47
C THR A 56 1.33 -20.35 -3.04
N THR A 57 1.97 -20.16 -1.88
CA THR A 57 2.33 -18.82 -1.35
C THR A 57 3.80 -18.49 -1.67
N PRO A 58 4.18 -17.20 -1.78
CA PRO A 58 5.56 -16.81 -2.08
C PRO A 58 6.60 -17.27 -1.05
N TYR A 59 6.20 -17.47 0.22
CA TYR A 59 7.07 -17.99 1.27
C TYR A 59 6.47 -19.24 1.95
N PRO A 60 6.53 -20.43 1.30
CA PRO A 60 5.86 -21.64 1.78
C PRO A 60 6.27 -22.07 3.20
N ASN A 61 7.56 -21.98 3.53
CA ASN A 61 8.07 -22.37 4.84
C ASN A 61 7.54 -21.45 5.95
N SER A 62 7.58 -20.13 5.73
CA SER A 62 7.05 -19.14 6.68
C SER A 62 5.53 -19.27 6.84
N CYS A 63 4.81 -19.61 5.77
CA CYS A 63 3.38 -19.93 5.83
C CYS A 63 3.13 -21.17 6.69
N PHE A 64 3.88 -22.25 6.42
CA PHE A 64 3.69 -23.53 7.10
C PHE A 64 3.95 -23.41 8.61
N GLU A 65 5.05 -22.77 9.02
CA GLU A 65 5.36 -22.56 10.44
C GLU A 65 4.33 -21.67 11.14
N ALA A 66 3.79 -20.65 10.46
CA ALA A 66 2.73 -19.80 11.01
C ALA A 66 1.42 -20.58 11.25
N LEU A 67 1.08 -21.51 10.34
CA LEU A 67 -0.15 -22.29 10.40
C LEU A 67 -0.02 -23.56 11.25
N LYS A 68 1.18 -24.07 11.51
CA LYS A 68 1.42 -25.26 12.34
C LYS A 68 0.81 -25.12 13.74
N LEU A 69 0.80 -23.92 14.31
CA LEU A 69 0.18 -23.63 15.62
C LEU A 69 -1.36 -23.79 15.59
N SER A 70 -2.01 -23.62 14.44
CA SER A 70 -3.47 -23.78 14.31
C SER A 70 -3.91 -25.24 14.37
N ILE A 71 -3.02 -26.18 14.01
CA ILE A 71 -3.23 -27.63 14.09
C ILE A 71 -3.43 -28.04 15.55
N SER A 72 -2.66 -27.45 16.48
CA SER A 72 -2.74 -27.75 17.91
C SER A 72 -4.04 -27.28 18.60
N ILE A 73 -4.84 -26.43 17.95
CA ILE A 73 -6.05 -25.80 18.54
C ILE A 73 -7.35 -26.40 17.95
N ASN A 74 -7.25 -27.36 17.01
CA ASN A 74 -8.39 -28.03 16.38
C ASN A 74 -9.45 -27.06 15.80
N ILE A 75 -8.97 -25.97 15.17
CA ILE A 75 -9.85 -24.99 14.51
C ILE A 75 -10.36 -25.60 13.20
N ASN A 76 -11.67 -25.45 12.93
CA ASN A 76 -12.26 -25.88 11.66
C ASN A 76 -11.55 -25.18 10.48
N PRO A 77 -10.89 -25.92 9.56
CA PRO A 77 -10.07 -25.32 8.52
C PRO A 77 -10.92 -24.53 7.53
N SER A 78 -10.65 -23.23 7.42
CA SER A 78 -11.21 -22.35 6.40
C SER A 78 -10.13 -21.40 5.92
N ILE A 79 -10.24 -20.89 4.69
CA ILE A 79 -9.30 -19.90 4.15
C ILE A 79 -9.23 -18.66 5.06
N LEU A 80 -10.36 -18.26 5.65
CA LEU A 80 -10.42 -17.15 6.60
C LEU A 80 -9.68 -17.44 7.91
N SER A 81 -9.78 -18.66 8.47
CA SER A 81 -9.03 -19.01 9.68
C SER A 81 -7.52 -19.09 9.42
N PHE A 82 -7.11 -19.59 8.25
CA PHE A 82 -5.70 -19.59 7.84
C PHE A 82 -5.16 -18.16 7.57
N LEU A 83 -5.95 -17.32 6.90
CA LEU A 83 -5.61 -15.92 6.69
C LEU A 83 -5.44 -15.19 8.03
N LEU A 84 -6.40 -15.35 8.95
CA LEU A 84 -6.36 -14.74 10.26
C LEU A 84 -5.14 -15.18 11.07
N GLN A 85 -4.80 -16.47 11.02
CA GLN A 85 -3.62 -17.00 11.70
C GLN A 85 -2.33 -16.43 11.13
N THR A 86 -2.17 -16.43 9.80
CA THR A 86 -0.99 -15.87 9.12
C THR A 86 -0.84 -14.38 9.44
N LEU A 87 -1.97 -13.64 9.48
CA LEU A 87 -1.99 -12.23 9.83
C LEU A 87 -1.64 -11.98 11.30
N ASN A 88 -2.10 -12.80 12.23
CA ASN A 88 -1.72 -12.69 13.64
C ASN A 88 -0.23 -12.94 13.84
N THR A 89 0.37 -13.89 13.10
CA THR A 89 1.82 -14.08 13.08
C THR A 89 2.53 -12.85 12.52
N ALA A 90 2.04 -12.27 11.42
CA ALA A 90 2.59 -11.04 10.87
C ALA A 90 2.55 -9.87 11.88
N ILE A 91 1.46 -9.71 12.63
CA ILE A 91 1.32 -8.70 13.70
C ILE A 91 2.32 -8.96 14.83
N SER A 92 2.48 -10.22 15.25
CA SER A 92 3.43 -10.62 16.29
C SER A 92 4.86 -10.30 15.89
N GLU A 93 5.31 -10.72 14.71
CA GLU A 93 6.66 -10.43 14.21
C GLU A 93 6.87 -8.94 13.97
N SER A 94 5.86 -8.22 13.46
CA SER A 94 5.92 -6.75 13.31
C SER A 94 6.05 -6.03 14.64
N THR A 95 5.44 -6.55 15.71
CA THR A 95 5.60 -5.97 17.06
C THR A 95 7.03 -6.15 17.56
N LYS A 96 7.66 -7.31 17.31
CA LYS A 96 9.09 -7.54 17.62
C LYS A 96 10.01 -6.65 16.78
N LEU A 97 9.72 -6.48 15.50
CA LEU A 97 10.51 -5.60 14.63
C LEU A 97 10.45 -4.15 15.10
N SER A 98 9.33 -3.70 15.68
CA SER A 98 9.20 -2.34 16.23
C SER A 98 10.22 -2.07 17.34
N SER A 99 10.48 -3.06 18.21
CA SER A 99 11.52 -2.91 19.23
C SER A 99 12.92 -2.92 18.62
N LEU A 100 13.18 -3.72 17.58
CA LEU A 100 14.47 -3.69 16.89
C LEU A 100 14.73 -2.33 16.24
N LEU A 101 13.73 -1.76 15.56
CA LEU A 101 13.81 -0.45 14.90
C LEU A 101 14.05 0.70 15.90
N SER A 102 13.50 0.62 17.11
CA SER A 102 13.73 1.64 18.14
C SER A 102 15.17 1.60 18.70
N HIS A 103 15.75 0.40 18.84
CA HIS A 103 17.09 0.21 19.40
C HIS A 103 18.22 0.33 18.36
N SER A 104 17.92 0.17 17.06
CA SER A 104 18.93 0.21 15.99
C SER A 104 19.39 1.63 15.62
N SER A 105 18.78 2.66 16.21
CA SER A 105 19.07 4.08 15.90
C SER A 105 20.49 4.52 16.22
N THR A 106 21.16 3.86 17.17
CA THR A 106 22.55 4.20 17.55
C THR A 106 23.60 3.42 16.74
N SER A 107 23.19 2.41 15.98
CA SER A 107 24.09 1.48 15.29
C SER A 107 23.95 1.47 13.77
N ILE A 108 23.04 2.29 13.22
CA ILE A 108 22.88 2.53 11.80
C ILE A 108 23.41 3.92 11.48
N ILE A 109 24.26 3.99 10.46
CA ILE A 109 24.81 5.23 9.92
C ILE A 109 24.00 5.56 8.66
N GLU A 110 23.20 6.61 8.75
CA GLU A 110 22.36 7.10 7.66
C GLU A 110 23.16 8.00 6.73
N HIS A 111 23.14 7.71 5.42
CA HIS A 111 23.74 8.57 4.40
C HIS A 111 22.75 9.60 3.83
N GLN A 112 21.45 9.31 3.95
CA GLN A 112 20.36 10.25 3.69
C GLN A 112 19.63 10.51 5.01
N LYS A 113 19.26 11.77 5.24
CA LYS A 113 18.57 12.24 6.44
C LYS A 113 17.19 11.58 6.53
N GLY A 114 17.00 10.81 7.59
CA GLY A 114 15.71 10.24 7.97
C GLY A 114 15.38 8.88 7.37
N SER A 115 16.33 8.16 6.76
CA SER A 115 16.15 6.77 6.29
C SER A 115 15.57 5.84 7.36
N LEU A 116 16.07 5.88 8.60
CA LEU A 116 15.57 5.08 9.71
C LEU A 116 14.25 5.63 10.23
N GLN A 117 14.07 6.95 10.23
CA GLN A 117 12.81 7.57 10.61
C GLN A 117 11.69 7.15 9.64
N ASP A 118 11.97 7.08 8.34
CA ASP A 118 11.05 6.56 7.31
C ASP A 118 10.66 5.12 7.62
N CYS A 119 11.65 4.26 7.88
CA CYS A 119 11.39 2.87 8.29
C CYS A 119 10.50 2.78 9.53
N GLN A 120 10.74 3.59 10.56
CA GLN A 120 9.96 3.58 11.80
C GLN A 120 8.52 4.03 11.55
N GLU A 121 8.31 5.13 10.83
CA GLU A 121 7.00 5.68 10.51
C GLU A 121 6.18 4.72 9.64
N LEU A 122 6.77 4.24 8.54
CA LEU A 122 6.14 3.31 7.61
C LEU A 122 5.79 1.98 8.29
N HIS A 123 6.68 1.47 9.15
CA HIS A 123 6.42 0.25 9.91
C HIS A 123 5.30 0.43 10.95
N GLN A 124 5.24 1.59 11.60
CA GLN A 124 4.18 1.89 12.55
C GLN A 124 2.81 1.98 11.85
N ILE A 125 2.76 2.60 10.66
CA ILE A 125 1.55 2.63 9.82
C ILE A 125 1.15 1.21 9.44
N THR A 126 2.09 0.39 8.97
CA THR A 126 1.85 -1.03 8.66
C THR A 126 1.23 -1.76 9.86
N LEU A 127 1.82 -1.64 11.06
CA LEU A 127 1.32 -2.35 12.24
C LEU A 127 -0.12 -1.94 12.60
N THR A 128 -0.46 -0.67 12.48
CA THR A 128 -1.83 -0.17 12.69
C THR A 128 -2.82 -0.82 11.71
N TYR A 129 -2.48 -0.85 10.43
CA TYR A 129 -3.35 -1.41 9.39
C TYR A 129 -3.41 -2.94 9.40
N LEU A 130 -2.36 -3.64 9.80
CA LEU A 130 -2.42 -5.10 10.04
C LEU A 130 -3.41 -5.44 11.17
N LYS A 131 -3.39 -4.68 12.27
CA LYS A 131 -4.36 -4.85 13.37
C LYS A 131 -5.78 -4.54 12.91
N LYS A 132 -5.98 -3.49 12.12
CA LYS A 132 -7.28 -3.15 11.50
C LYS A 132 -7.78 -4.30 10.62
N SER A 133 -6.94 -4.84 9.74
CA SER A 133 -7.25 -6.01 8.90
C SER A 133 -7.63 -7.25 9.73
N SER A 134 -6.94 -7.51 10.84
CA SER A 134 -7.28 -8.63 11.73
C SER A 134 -8.67 -8.44 12.35
N SER A 135 -9.02 -7.22 12.74
CA SER A 135 -10.36 -6.89 13.24
C SER A 135 -11.45 -7.11 12.17
N ILE A 136 -11.20 -6.67 10.92
CA ILE A 136 -12.13 -6.86 9.80
C ILE A 136 -12.41 -8.35 9.58
N ILE A 137 -11.36 -9.17 9.49
CA ILE A 137 -11.49 -10.62 9.30
C ILE A 137 -12.24 -11.28 10.46
N LYS A 138 -11.93 -10.92 11.72
CA LYS A 138 -12.62 -11.46 12.91
C LYS A 138 -14.12 -11.14 12.94
N SER A 139 -14.49 -9.96 12.44
CA SER A 139 -15.88 -9.53 12.37
C SER A 139 -16.69 -10.23 11.26
N ASN A 140 -16.05 -11.06 10.43
CA ASN A 140 -16.63 -11.65 9.21
C ASN A 140 -17.30 -10.60 8.32
N SER A 141 -16.71 -9.41 8.24
CA SER A 141 -17.16 -8.34 7.37
C SER A 141 -16.85 -8.67 5.91
N ASP A 142 -17.72 -8.22 4.99
CA ASP A 142 -17.51 -8.33 3.54
C ASP A 142 -16.39 -7.40 3.00
N LYS A 143 -15.74 -6.61 3.87
CA LYS A 143 -14.67 -5.64 3.54
C LYS A 143 -13.28 -6.26 3.31
N LEU A 144 -13.22 -7.33 2.53
CA LEU A 144 -11.95 -7.99 2.20
C LEU A 144 -11.09 -7.17 1.23
N SER A 145 -11.71 -6.29 0.44
CA SER A 145 -11.03 -5.26 -0.37
C SER A 145 -10.12 -4.38 0.48
N ASP A 146 -10.61 -3.88 1.61
CA ASP A 146 -9.82 -3.09 2.57
C ASP A 146 -8.61 -3.87 3.08
N VAL A 147 -8.78 -5.16 3.41
CA VAL A 147 -7.68 -6.01 3.87
C VAL A 147 -6.60 -6.14 2.79
N ARG A 148 -6.97 -6.28 1.51
CA ARG A 148 -6.02 -6.32 0.39
C ARG A 148 -5.27 -5.00 0.26
N SER A 149 -5.99 -3.88 0.26
CA SER A 149 -5.40 -2.53 0.21
C SER A 149 -4.37 -2.32 1.34
N HIS A 150 -4.74 -2.67 2.57
CA HIS A 150 -3.83 -2.58 3.72
C HIS A 150 -2.57 -3.43 3.58
N LEU A 151 -2.71 -4.67 3.08
CA LEU A 151 -1.57 -5.58 2.90
C LEU A 151 -0.66 -5.15 1.74
N SER A 152 -1.22 -4.63 0.64
CA SER A 152 -0.42 -4.04 -0.46
C SER A 152 0.35 -2.80 0.01
N ALA A 153 -0.31 -1.92 0.77
CA ALA A 153 0.36 -0.76 1.35
C ALA A 153 1.49 -1.15 2.32
N ALA A 154 1.32 -2.23 3.10
CA ALA A 154 2.37 -2.76 3.95
C ALA A 154 3.60 -3.22 3.15
N LEU A 155 3.41 -3.91 2.02
CA LEU A 155 4.54 -4.32 1.16
C LEU A 155 5.25 -3.12 0.53
N THR A 156 4.49 -2.07 0.18
CA THR A 156 5.05 -0.81 -0.30
C THR A 156 5.89 -0.11 0.79
N ASN A 157 5.35 0.03 2.00
CA ASN A 157 6.03 0.59 3.16
C ASN A 157 7.37 -0.12 3.44
N LYS A 158 7.38 -1.46 3.32
CA LYS A 158 8.60 -2.27 3.41
C LYS A 158 9.61 -1.93 2.32
N ALA A 159 9.17 -1.81 1.07
CA ALA A 159 10.06 -1.52 -0.06
C ALA A 159 10.78 -0.18 0.14
N THR A 160 10.05 0.89 0.46
CA THR A 160 10.63 2.21 0.72
C THR A 160 11.59 2.20 1.90
N CYS A 161 11.27 1.48 2.98
CA CYS A 161 12.20 1.31 4.10
C CYS A 161 13.50 0.59 3.67
N LEU A 162 13.39 -0.49 2.89
CA LEU A 162 14.57 -1.22 2.39
C LEU A 162 15.43 -0.37 1.45
N GLU A 163 14.83 0.48 0.62
CA GLU A 163 15.54 1.44 -0.24
C GLU A 163 16.32 2.46 0.58
N GLY A 164 15.69 3.06 1.59
CA GLY A 164 16.38 3.99 2.51
C GLY A 164 17.54 3.31 3.25
N LEU A 165 17.37 2.04 3.64
CA LEU A 165 18.44 1.26 4.29
C LEU A 165 19.51 0.78 3.29
N ALA A 166 19.23 0.70 1.99
CA ALA A 166 20.18 0.24 1.00
C ALA A 166 21.43 1.13 0.98
N THR A 167 21.24 2.44 1.10
CA THR A 167 22.34 3.42 1.18
C THR A 167 22.96 3.53 2.57
N ALA A 168 22.30 3.07 3.63
CA ALA A 168 22.82 3.13 5.01
C ALA A 168 24.01 2.18 5.24
N SER A 169 24.74 2.36 6.35
CA SER A 169 25.82 1.48 6.79
C SER A 169 25.76 1.20 8.30
N GLY A 170 26.66 0.36 8.83
CA GLY A 170 26.75 0.05 10.27
C GLY A 170 26.47 -1.41 10.65
N PRO A 171 26.87 -1.83 11.86
CA PRO A 171 26.88 -3.24 12.28
C PRO A 171 25.48 -3.87 12.39
N SER A 172 24.43 -3.10 12.66
CA SER A 172 23.07 -3.62 12.80
C SER A 172 22.27 -3.65 11.49
N LYS A 173 22.78 -3.06 10.40
CA LYS A 173 22.07 -3.00 9.11
C LYS A 173 21.61 -4.38 8.64
N GLN A 174 22.52 -5.36 8.61
CA GLN A 174 22.21 -6.70 8.08
C GLN A 174 21.16 -7.42 8.93
N ALA A 175 21.22 -7.28 10.26
CA ALA A 175 20.26 -7.87 11.17
C ALA A 175 18.87 -7.23 10.98
N LEU A 176 18.82 -5.90 10.85
CA LEU A 176 17.58 -5.17 10.60
C LEU A 176 16.94 -5.53 9.26
N VAL A 177 17.72 -5.54 8.18
CA VAL A 177 17.25 -5.92 6.83
C VAL A 177 16.74 -7.35 6.83
N SER A 178 17.46 -8.30 7.44
CA SER A 178 17.02 -9.68 7.57
C SER A 178 15.68 -9.78 8.34
N SER A 179 15.54 -9.02 9.42
CA SER A 179 14.32 -9.01 10.24
C SER A 179 13.13 -8.38 9.51
N LEU A 180 13.35 -7.32 8.74
CA LEU A 180 12.34 -6.74 7.84
C LEU A 180 11.85 -7.77 6.82
N ILE A 181 12.78 -8.43 6.11
CA ILE A 181 12.43 -9.43 5.09
C ILE A 181 11.63 -10.58 5.71
N SER A 182 12.10 -11.14 6.85
CA SER A 182 11.41 -12.26 7.50
C SER A 182 10.03 -11.88 8.03
N THR A 183 9.89 -10.67 8.58
CA THR A 183 8.61 -10.18 9.11
C THR A 183 7.58 -10.01 8.00
N TYR A 184 7.96 -9.34 6.91
CA TYR A 184 7.05 -9.05 5.81
C TYR A 184 6.78 -10.25 4.91
N ALA A 185 7.56 -11.33 4.99
CA ALA A 185 7.22 -12.61 4.36
C ALA A 185 5.84 -13.14 4.82
N HIS A 186 5.48 -12.92 6.09
CA HIS A 186 4.15 -13.27 6.60
C HIS A 186 3.04 -12.37 6.00
N VAL A 187 3.32 -11.09 5.82
CA VAL A 187 2.40 -10.13 5.16
C VAL A 187 2.16 -10.55 3.71
N THR A 188 3.21 -10.88 2.97
CA THR A 188 3.11 -11.39 1.58
C THR A 188 2.29 -12.68 1.50
N ASN A 189 2.51 -13.63 2.41
CA ASN A 189 1.70 -14.85 2.44
C ASN A 189 0.23 -14.55 2.76
N SER A 190 -0.06 -13.66 3.70
CA SER A 190 -1.44 -13.20 3.97
C SER A 190 -2.08 -12.61 2.72
N LEU A 191 -1.37 -11.77 1.97
CA LEU A 191 -1.85 -11.18 0.72
C LEU A 191 -2.13 -12.24 -0.36
N SER A 192 -1.24 -13.22 -0.50
CA SER A 192 -1.42 -14.34 -1.45
C SER A 192 -2.59 -15.27 -1.08
N ILE A 193 -2.89 -15.45 0.21
CA ILE A 193 -4.03 -16.27 0.66
C ILE A 193 -5.35 -15.56 0.36
N ILE A 194 -5.44 -14.25 0.62
CA ILE A 194 -6.68 -13.49 0.38
C ILE A 194 -6.97 -13.30 -1.12
N SER A 195 -5.94 -13.14 -1.96
CA SER A 195 -6.11 -12.95 -3.42
C SER A 195 -6.77 -14.17 -4.10
N LYS A 196 -6.51 -15.39 -3.61
CA LYS A 196 -7.10 -16.63 -4.14
C LYS A 196 -8.60 -16.76 -3.91
N ARG A 197 -9.17 -16.07 -2.92
CA ARG A 197 -10.61 -16.14 -2.63
C ARG A 197 -11.43 -15.35 -3.66
N THR A 198 -10.87 -14.29 -4.24
CA THR A 198 -11.57 -13.37 -5.13
C THR A 198 -11.54 -13.79 -6.60
N ALA A 199 -10.68 -14.74 -6.99
CA ALA A 199 -10.57 -15.23 -8.36
C ALA A 199 -11.80 -16.05 -8.85
N GLY A 200 -12.86 -16.16 -8.04
CA GLY A 200 -13.99 -17.09 -8.26
C GLY A 200 -15.39 -16.48 -8.19
N THR A 201 -15.58 -15.16 -8.17
CA THR A 201 -16.93 -14.56 -8.15
C THR A 201 -17.10 -13.48 -9.21
N GLY A 202 -17.33 -13.93 -10.45
CA GLY A 202 -17.96 -13.09 -11.46
C GLY A 202 -19.41 -12.77 -11.06
N LYS A 203 -19.77 -11.50 -11.28
CA LYS A 203 -21.12 -10.91 -11.32
C LYS A 203 -22.04 -11.18 -10.11
N LYS A 204 -22.20 -10.18 -9.24
CA LYS A 204 -23.49 -9.92 -8.58
C LYS A 204 -23.82 -8.44 -8.49
N GLY A 205 -24.85 -8.08 -9.27
CA GLY A 205 -25.82 -7.01 -9.13
C GLY A 205 -25.56 -5.87 -8.14
N ARG A 206 -25.56 -4.66 -8.72
CA ARG A 206 -25.91 -3.38 -8.10
C ARG A 206 -26.87 -3.56 -6.92
N LYS A 207 -26.41 -3.27 -5.71
CA LYS A 207 -27.27 -2.82 -4.62
C LYS A 207 -27.02 -1.33 -4.44
N LEU A 208 -27.89 -0.52 -5.05
CA LEU A 208 -28.16 0.83 -4.57
C LEU A 208 -28.76 0.70 -3.16
N SER A 209 -27.90 0.66 -2.16
CA SER A 209 -28.27 0.90 -0.77
C SER A 209 -27.92 2.35 -0.46
N GLY A 210 -28.84 3.25 -0.80
CA GLY A 210 -28.77 4.66 -0.44
C GLY A 210 -28.97 4.87 1.07
N GLU A 211 -28.08 4.31 1.90
CA GLU A 211 -27.80 4.88 3.21
C GLU A 211 -26.60 5.82 3.05
N LEU A 212 -26.92 7.11 2.94
CA LEU A 212 -25.99 8.22 3.07
C LEU A 212 -25.04 7.97 4.26
N PRO A 213 -23.73 8.25 4.13
CA PRO A 213 -22.82 8.08 5.26
C PRO A 213 -23.26 8.95 6.43
N LYS A 214 -23.46 8.32 7.60
CA LYS A 214 -23.95 8.97 8.84
C LYS A 214 -23.03 10.08 9.39
N TRP A 215 -21.91 10.35 8.72
CA TRP A 215 -20.84 11.24 9.17
C TRP A 215 -20.71 12.53 8.33
N LEU A 216 -21.50 12.72 7.26
CA LEU A 216 -21.70 14.02 6.62
C LEU A 216 -23.10 14.55 6.92
N THR A 217 -23.18 15.61 7.72
CA THR A 217 -24.45 16.31 7.90
C THR A 217 -24.79 17.13 6.66
N ARG A 218 -26.07 17.48 6.48
CA ARG A 218 -26.50 18.39 5.38
C ARG A 218 -25.85 19.79 5.50
N LYS A 219 -25.34 20.15 6.67
CA LYS A 219 -24.64 21.42 6.95
C LYS A 219 -23.24 21.41 6.33
N ASP A 220 -22.50 20.31 6.46
CA ASP A 220 -21.14 20.15 5.91
C ASP A 220 -21.13 20.20 4.37
N ARG A 221 -22.19 19.69 3.72
CA ARG A 221 -22.36 19.80 2.26
C ARG A 221 -22.63 21.22 1.78
N ARG A 222 -23.33 22.02 2.58
CA ARG A 222 -23.56 23.44 2.27
C ARG A 222 -22.30 24.26 2.47
N LEU A 223 -21.48 23.93 3.48
CA LEU A 223 -20.19 24.58 3.72
C LEU A 223 -19.17 24.31 2.60
N LEU A 224 -19.17 23.12 1.99
CA LEU A 224 -18.36 22.82 0.80
C LEU A 224 -18.89 23.46 -0.50
N GLN A 225 -20.00 24.19 -0.43
CA GLN A 225 -20.72 24.78 -1.55
C GLN A 225 -21.04 26.27 -1.39
N SER A 226 -20.60 26.95 -0.31
CA SER A 226 -20.93 28.37 -0.09
C SER A 226 -19.74 29.18 0.44
N ASP A 227 -19.51 30.31 -0.23
CA ASP A 227 -18.79 31.46 0.28
C ASP A 227 -19.80 32.27 1.11
N ASP A 228 -19.66 32.34 2.45
CA ASP A 228 -20.13 33.46 3.30
C ASP A 228 -19.91 33.22 4.82
N ASP A 229 -19.87 34.32 5.56
CA ASP A 229 -19.11 34.64 6.78
C ASP A 229 -19.75 34.31 8.17
N TYR A 230 -18.88 34.08 9.17
CA TYR A 230 -18.93 34.16 10.66
C TYR A 230 -20.23 33.91 11.50
N ASP A 231 -20.13 33.05 12.53
CA ASP A 231 -20.17 33.46 13.97
C ASP A 231 -19.79 32.34 14.98
N ASN A 232 -19.25 32.75 16.14
CA ASN A 232 -18.49 31.97 17.14
C ASN A 232 -19.32 31.16 18.18
N GLU A 233 -19.07 29.83 18.26
CA GLU A 233 -19.10 28.99 19.47
C GLU A 233 -18.36 27.67 19.11
N TYR A 234 -17.41 27.17 19.92
CA TYR A 234 -16.57 26.02 19.54
C TYR A 234 -17.39 24.72 19.44
N ASP A 235 -17.81 24.43 18.21
CA ASP A 235 -18.50 23.22 17.70
C ASP A 235 -17.43 22.33 17.02
N PRO A 236 -17.37 21.00 17.23
CA PRO A 236 -16.49 20.08 16.47
C PRO A 236 -16.64 20.14 14.93
N ALA A 237 -17.56 20.95 14.41
CA ALA A 237 -17.57 21.50 13.06
C ALA A 237 -16.58 22.68 12.82
N SER A 238 -15.56 22.84 13.67
CA SER A 238 -14.66 24.00 13.71
C SER A 238 -13.75 24.04 12.49
N ILE A 239 -14.15 24.83 11.51
CA ILE A 239 -13.30 25.26 10.42
C ILE A 239 -12.13 26.04 11.02
N LEU A 240 -10.91 25.55 10.82
CA LEU A 240 -9.69 26.27 11.18
C LEU A 240 -9.31 27.16 10.00
N THR A 241 -9.01 28.43 10.25
CA THR A 241 -8.52 29.33 9.19
C THR A 241 -7.03 29.58 9.38
N VAL A 242 -6.26 29.40 8.32
CA VAL A 242 -4.85 29.74 8.23
C VAL A 242 -4.71 30.95 7.32
N ALA A 243 -4.06 32.01 7.80
CA ALA A 243 -3.76 33.20 7.00
C ALA A 243 -2.38 33.75 7.35
N ALA A 244 -1.50 33.85 6.36
CA ALA A 244 -0.12 34.33 6.55
C ALA A 244 -0.04 35.77 7.09
N ASP A 245 -1.08 36.59 6.88
CA ASP A 245 -1.18 37.98 7.36
C ASP A 245 -1.67 38.10 8.82
N GLY A 246 -1.97 36.98 9.48
CA GLY A 246 -2.44 36.94 10.86
C GLY A 246 -3.94 37.17 11.05
N THR A 247 -4.73 37.21 9.97
CA THR A 247 -6.20 37.36 10.04
C THR A 247 -6.93 36.05 10.37
N GLY A 248 -6.26 34.90 10.24
CA GLY A 248 -6.79 33.57 10.55
C GLY A 248 -6.60 33.16 12.01
N ASN A 249 -7.03 31.94 12.35
CA ASN A 249 -6.75 31.33 13.66
C ASN A 249 -5.26 30.97 13.82
N PHE A 250 -4.60 30.64 12.70
CA PHE A 250 -3.19 30.29 12.63
C PHE A 250 -2.50 31.06 11.49
N THR A 251 -1.19 31.25 11.60
CA THR A 251 -0.36 31.80 10.52
C THR A 251 0.33 30.72 9.68
N THR A 252 0.37 29.48 10.18
CA THR A 252 0.95 28.32 9.48
C THR A 252 -0.05 27.17 9.43
N ILE A 253 0.07 26.35 8.39
CA ILE A 253 -0.74 25.14 8.19
C ILE A 253 -0.32 24.08 9.20
N SER A 254 0.98 23.98 9.49
CA SER A 254 1.53 23.05 10.47
C SER A 254 0.94 23.24 11.87
N ASP A 255 0.77 24.48 12.33
CA ASP A 255 0.16 24.76 13.64
C ASP A 255 -1.33 24.38 13.68
N ALA A 256 -2.07 24.62 12.58
CA ALA A 256 -3.47 24.21 12.47
C ALA A 256 -3.63 22.68 12.53
N ILE A 257 -2.75 21.94 11.83
CA ILE A 257 -2.72 20.47 11.89
C ILE A 257 -2.35 19.99 13.30
N ALA A 258 -1.36 20.62 13.94
CA ALA A 258 -0.96 20.29 15.30
C ALA A 258 -2.13 20.45 16.28
N PHE A 259 -2.93 21.51 16.11
CA PHE A 259 -4.12 21.79 16.90
C PHE A 259 -5.28 20.81 16.65
N ALA A 260 -5.46 20.32 15.41
CA ALA A 260 -6.54 19.41 15.05
C ALA A 260 -6.58 18.15 15.96
N PRO A 261 -7.75 17.58 16.28
CA PRO A 261 -7.85 16.44 17.19
C PRO A 261 -7.14 15.18 16.64
N ASN A 262 -6.44 14.47 17.53
CA ASN A 262 -5.84 13.18 17.19
C ASN A 262 -6.91 12.08 17.12
N ASN A 263 -6.79 11.17 16.16
CA ASN A 263 -7.67 10.00 15.96
C ASN A 263 -9.16 10.37 15.90
N SER A 264 -9.48 11.50 15.29
CA SER A 264 -10.86 11.97 15.13
C SER A 264 -11.61 11.19 14.05
N ASP A 265 -12.83 10.74 14.38
CA ASP A 265 -13.75 10.18 13.38
C ASP A 265 -14.44 11.28 12.54
N TYR A 266 -14.30 12.55 12.93
CA TYR A 266 -14.88 13.71 12.25
C TYR A 266 -13.84 14.43 11.38
N ARG A 267 -14.31 15.03 10.28
CA ARG A 267 -13.48 15.89 9.43
C ARG A 267 -13.08 17.18 10.14
N THR A 268 -11.81 17.54 10.03
CA THR A 268 -11.31 18.86 10.40
C THR A 268 -11.01 19.62 9.12
N VAL A 269 -11.77 20.68 8.85
CA VAL A 269 -11.57 21.53 7.68
C VAL A 269 -10.62 22.67 8.03
N ILE A 270 -9.55 22.81 7.26
CA ILE A 270 -8.55 23.88 7.38
C ILE A 270 -8.65 24.71 6.10
N ILE A 271 -9.24 25.90 6.21
CA ILE A 271 -9.23 26.90 5.15
C ILE A 271 -7.86 27.58 5.14
N VAL A 272 -7.18 27.53 4.01
CA VAL A 272 -5.89 28.17 3.80
C VAL A 272 -6.14 29.38 2.91
N ARG A 273 -6.07 30.58 3.49
CA ARG A 273 -6.28 31.84 2.77
C ARG A 273 -5.20 32.04 1.72
N ALA A 274 -5.48 32.87 0.72
CA ALA A 274 -4.52 33.29 -0.29
C ALA A 274 -3.19 33.75 0.34
N GLY A 275 -2.08 33.29 -0.22
CA GLY A 275 -0.74 33.51 0.30
C GLY A 275 0.25 32.46 -0.16
N VAL A 276 1.53 32.74 0.12
CA VAL A 276 2.62 31.78 -0.09
C VAL A 276 3.10 31.30 1.28
N TYR A 277 2.95 30.00 1.52
CA TYR A 277 3.30 29.30 2.74
C TYR A 277 4.57 28.49 2.49
N ASP A 278 5.73 29.05 2.85
CA ASP A 278 7.03 28.37 2.79
C ASP A 278 7.22 27.50 4.04
N GLU A 279 6.61 26.32 4.00
CA GLU A 279 6.63 25.35 5.10
C GLU A 279 6.59 23.91 4.58
N HIS A 280 7.15 22.99 5.37
CA HIS A 280 7.09 21.56 5.10
C HIS A 280 6.00 20.94 5.97
N VAL A 281 4.83 20.69 5.39
CA VAL A 281 3.62 20.25 6.08
C VAL A 281 3.61 18.73 6.23
N GLU A 282 3.39 18.24 7.45
CA GLU A 282 3.23 16.81 7.73
C GLU A 282 1.86 16.54 8.38
N ILE A 283 1.06 15.68 7.75
CA ILE A 283 -0.20 15.17 8.29
C ILE A 283 0.03 13.72 8.70
N PRO A 284 0.42 13.46 9.96
CA PRO A 284 0.79 12.13 10.41
C PRO A 284 -0.42 11.20 10.49
N SER A 285 -0.17 9.90 10.57
CA SER A 285 -1.22 8.86 10.57
C SER A 285 -2.25 8.95 11.70
N TYR A 286 -1.91 9.60 12.81
CA TYR A 286 -2.82 9.86 13.93
C TYR A 286 -3.66 11.13 13.77
N LYS A 287 -3.56 11.85 12.64
CA LYS A 287 -4.40 12.99 12.25
C LYS A 287 -5.29 12.62 11.04
N PRO A 288 -6.27 11.71 11.19
CA PRO A 288 -7.15 11.35 10.09
C PRO A 288 -8.13 12.49 9.74
N ASN A 289 -8.75 12.40 8.55
CA ASN A 289 -9.87 13.23 8.10
C ASN A 289 -9.56 14.74 8.04
N ILE A 290 -8.31 15.12 7.78
CA ILE A 290 -7.93 16.51 7.53
C ILE A 290 -8.36 16.91 6.11
N VAL A 291 -8.98 18.09 5.99
CA VAL A 291 -9.30 18.73 4.71
C VAL A 291 -8.51 20.02 4.60
N LEU A 292 -7.69 20.18 3.57
CA LEU A 292 -7.07 21.45 3.19
C LEU A 292 -7.89 22.09 2.07
N LEU A 293 -8.45 23.26 2.31
CA LEU A 293 -9.25 24.00 1.34
C LEU A 293 -8.61 25.36 1.09
N GLY A 294 -8.05 25.58 -0.09
CA GLY A 294 -7.52 26.89 -0.47
C GLY A 294 -8.60 27.81 -1.05
N GLU A 295 -8.25 29.09 -1.22
CA GLU A 295 -9.10 30.09 -1.90
C GLU A 295 -8.91 30.11 -3.43
N GLY A 296 -8.15 29.15 -3.97
CA GLY A 296 -7.83 29.05 -5.39
C GLY A 296 -6.39 28.58 -5.59
N SER A 297 -6.19 27.69 -6.56
CA SER A 297 -4.87 27.13 -6.89
C SER A 297 -3.86 28.21 -7.29
N ASP A 298 -4.31 29.29 -7.94
CA ASP A 298 -3.44 30.39 -8.38
C ASP A 298 -2.99 31.33 -7.26
N VAL A 299 -3.67 31.30 -6.11
CA VAL A 299 -3.47 32.29 -5.02
C VAL A 299 -3.08 31.66 -3.68
N THR A 300 -3.34 30.37 -3.48
CA THR A 300 -2.99 29.65 -2.25
C THR A 300 -1.86 28.65 -2.55
N ILE A 301 -0.63 28.96 -2.15
CA ILE A 301 0.57 28.21 -2.54
C ILE A 301 1.29 27.69 -1.31
N ILE A 302 1.46 26.38 -1.21
CA ILE A 302 2.35 25.72 -0.25
C ILE A 302 3.65 25.37 -0.98
N THR A 303 4.79 25.86 -0.50
CA THR A 303 6.08 25.71 -1.16
C THR A 303 7.17 25.17 -0.23
N GLY A 304 8.07 24.38 -0.80
CA GLY A 304 9.25 23.83 -0.15
C GLY A 304 10.35 23.55 -1.17
N ASN A 305 11.50 23.05 -0.71
CA ASN A 305 12.66 22.85 -1.59
C ASN A 305 13.59 21.70 -1.15
N ARG A 306 13.13 20.78 -0.29
CA ARG A 306 13.94 19.61 0.08
C ARG A 306 14.16 18.72 -1.13
N SER A 307 15.35 18.12 -1.20
CA SER A 307 15.77 17.25 -2.30
C SER A 307 16.75 16.18 -1.85
N VAL A 308 16.89 15.13 -2.67
CA VAL A 308 17.91 14.10 -2.47
C VAL A 308 19.32 14.68 -2.56
N ALA A 309 19.57 15.63 -3.47
CA ALA A 309 20.87 16.29 -3.58
C ALA A 309 21.27 17.04 -2.30
N ASP A 310 20.30 17.50 -1.49
CA ASP A 310 20.53 18.15 -0.18
C ASP A 310 20.60 17.16 1.00
N GLY A 311 20.64 15.87 0.66
CA GLY A 311 20.81 14.75 1.58
C GLY A 311 19.52 14.25 2.22
N TRP A 312 18.34 14.66 1.77
CA TRP A 312 17.07 14.06 2.23
C TRP A 312 16.81 12.73 1.51
N THR A 313 16.01 11.86 2.11
CA THR A 313 15.40 10.76 1.34
C THR A 313 14.36 11.33 0.37
N THR A 314 14.06 10.62 -0.73
CA THR A 314 12.93 11.00 -1.61
C THR A 314 11.64 11.11 -0.81
N PHE A 315 11.39 10.16 0.12
CA PHE A 315 10.21 10.13 0.98
C PHE A 315 10.08 11.41 1.85
N ARG A 316 11.16 11.91 2.45
CA ARG A 316 11.14 13.14 3.28
C ARG A 316 11.43 14.43 2.51
N SER A 317 11.63 14.35 1.20
CA SER A 317 11.75 15.54 0.35
C SER A 317 10.42 16.25 0.09
N ALA A 318 9.30 15.60 0.42
CA ALA A 318 7.95 16.11 0.24
C ALA A 318 7.75 17.49 0.90
N THR A 319 7.16 18.43 0.15
CA THR A 319 6.69 19.72 0.68
C THR A 319 5.44 19.50 1.55
N VAL A 320 4.50 18.68 1.07
CA VAL A 320 3.36 18.20 1.85
C VAL A 320 3.40 16.67 1.91
N ALA A 321 3.44 16.14 3.13
CA ALA A 321 3.48 14.71 3.42
C ALA A 321 2.21 14.26 4.14
N VAL A 322 1.45 13.35 3.55
CA VAL A 322 0.15 12.90 4.07
C VAL A 322 0.14 11.42 4.39
N SER A 323 -0.02 11.10 5.68
CA SER A 323 -0.19 9.73 6.20
C SER A 323 -1.50 9.53 6.96
N GLY A 324 -2.26 10.59 7.23
CA GLY A 324 -3.59 10.54 7.85
C GLY A 324 -4.68 10.10 6.86
N GLN A 325 -5.37 9.00 7.16
CA GLN A 325 -6.47 8.45 6.34
C GLN A 325 -7.56 9.49 6.08
N GLY A 326 -8.20 9.44 4.90
CA GLY A 326 -9.37 10.28 4.61
C GLY A 326 -9.01 11.74 4.29
N PHE A 327 -7.76 11.99 3.92
CA PHE A 327 -7.28 13.31 3.58
C PHE A 327 -7.96 13.86 2.32
N LEU A 328 -8.35 15.13 2.36
CA LEU A 328 -8.86 15.84 1.20
C LEU A 328 -8.08 17.13 0.97
N ALA A 329 -7.79 17.46 -0.28
CA ALA A 329 -7.25 18.76 -0.66
C ALA A 329 -8.04 19.35 -1.82
N ARG A 330 -8.28 20.66 -1.79
CA ARG A 330 -8.97 21.37 -2.86
C ARG A 330 -8.49 22.81 -3.03
N ASP A 331 -8.47 23.27 -4.28
CA ASP A 331 -8.29 24.68 -4.66
C ASP A 331 -6.99 25.32 -4.12
N LEU A 332 -5.86 24.60 -4.19
CA LEU A 332 -4.54 25.08 -3.76
C LEU A 332 -3.39 24.54 -4.63
N THR A 333 -2.23 25.17 -4.54
CA THR A 333 -0.98 24.71 -5.17
C THR A 333 -0.05 24.10 -4.11
N ILE A 334 0.54 22.96 -4.43
CA ILE A 334 1.65 22.36 -3.68
C ILE A 334 2.85 22.26 -4.61
N MET A 335 3.99 22.85 -4.24
CA MET A 335 5.16 22.84 -5.12
C MET A 335 6.49 22.63 -4.42
N ASN A 336 7.40 21.95 -5.12
CA ASN A 336 8.80 21.83 -4.72
C ASN A 336 9.70 22.61 -5.70
N THR A 337 10.40 23.61 -5.17
CA THR A 337 11.19 24.58 -5.93
C THR A 337 12.68 24.23 -6.01
N ALA A 338 13.09 23.02 -5.58
CA ALA A 338 14.49 22.59 -5.62
C ALA A 338 15.10 22.67 -7.04
N GLY A 339 14.30 22.40 -8.07
CA GLY A 339 14.72 22.47 -9.47
C GLY A 339 15.36 21.18 -9.98
N PRO A 340 15.56 21.05 -11.31
CA PRO A 340 15.91 19.77 -11.93
C PRO A 340 17.36 19.34 -11.67
N VAL A 341 18.24 20.26 -11.25
CA VAL A 341 19.63 19.95 -10.85
C VAL A 341 19.73 19.27 -9.49
N LYS A 342 18.63 19.25 -8.71
CA LYS A 342 18.58 18.70 -7.35
C LYS A 342 18.11 17.24 -7.30
N ASN A 343 17.94 16.60 -8.46
CA ASN A 343 17.40 15.25 -8.61
C ASN A 343 15.99 15.16 -7.95
N GLN A 344 15.69 14.05 -7.27
CA GLN A 344 14.37 13.80 -6.67
C GLN A 344 14.00 14.87 -5.63
N ALA A 345 12.84 15.49 -5.83
CA ALA A 345 12.33 16.55 -4.96
C ALA A 345 10.79 16.57 -5.00
N VAL A 346 10.16 15.96 -4.00
CA VAL A 346 8.72 15.71 -3.99
C VAL A 346 7.93 16.97 -3.59
N ALA A 347 6.87 17.29 -4.33
CA ALA A 347 5.91 18.32 -3.96
C ALA A 347 4.88 17.74 -2.99
N LEU A 348 4.14 16.72 -3.42
CA LEU A 348 3.12 16.03 -2.62
C LEU A 348 3.45 14.54 -2.49
N ARG A 349 3.45 14.03 -1.26
CA ARG A 349 3.48 12.59 -0.97
C ARG A 349 2.21 12.18 -0.23
N VAL A 350 1.57 11.11 -0.70
CA VAL A 350 0.39 10.52 -0.04
C VAL A 350 0.62 9.03 0.22
N ASN A 351 0.61 8.63 1.48
CA ASN A 351 0.59 7.24 1.97
C ASN A 351 -0.58 7.06 2.95
N ALA A 352 -1.75 7.53 2.55
CA ALA A 352 -2.98 7.53 3.32
C ALA A 352 -4.13 6.96 2.50
N ASP A 353 -4.88 6.03 3.08
CA ASP A 353 -6.03 5.41 2.41
C ASP A 353 -7.21 6.39 2.31
N LEU A 354 -8.00 6.24 1.25
CA LEU A 354 -9.20 7.03 0.98
C LEU A 354 -8.90 8.54 0.87
N SER A 355 -7.78 8.88 0.22
CA SER A 355 -7.37 10.27 0.02
C SER A 355 -7.82 10.80 -1.33
N ALA A 356 -8.32 12.04 -1.39
CA ALA A 356 -8.69 12.66 -2.66
C ALA A 356 -8.18 14.10 -2.81
N VAL A 357 -7.85 14.50 -4.04
CA VAL A 357 -7.34 15.83 -4.37
C VAL A 357 -8.12 16.39 -5.56
N TYR A 358 -8.67 17.60 -5.44
CA TYR A 358 -9.57 18.18 -6.44
C TYR A 358 -9.21 19.63 -6.79
N ARG A 359 -9.01 19.95 -8.08
CA ARG A 359 -8.64 21.30 -8.55
C ARG A 359 -7.39 21.86 -7.87
N CYS A 360 -6.41 20.99 -7.65
CA CYS A 360 -5.12 21.39 -7.12
C CYS A 360 -4.07 21.42 -8.24
N LYS A 361 -3.06 22.28 -8.05
CA LYS A 361 -1.86 22.25 -8.86
C LYS A 361 -0.71 21.62 -8.06
N ILE A 362 -0.02 20.66 -8.65
CA ILE A 362 1.11 19.96 -8.04
C ILE A 362 2.32 20.15 -8.95
N ASP A 363 3.29 20.94 -8.51
CA ASP A 363 4.37 21.45 -9.40
C ASP A 363 5.76 21.11 -8.86
N GLY A 364 6.57 20.46 -9.70
CA GLY A 364 7.95 20.12 -9.39
C GLY A 364 8.76 19.87 -10.65
N TYR A 365 9.78 19.03 -10.52
CA TYR A 365 10.58 18.52 -11.64
C TYR A 365 10.62 17.00 -11.55
N GLN A 366 11.73 16.43 -11.07
CA GLN A 366 11.86 14.99 -10.86
C GLN A 366 11.12 14.57 -9.58
N ASP A 367 10.35 13.49 -9.66
CA ASP A 367 9.61 12.89 -8.54
C ASP A 367 8.56 13.84 -7.93
N THR A 368 7.79 14.57 -8.75
CA THR A 368 6.87 15.62 -8.26
C THR A 368 5.75 15.10 -7.34
N LEU A 369 5.02 14.07 -7.76
CA LEU A 369 3.89 13.50 -7.04
C LEU A 369 4.18 12.05 -6.66
N TYR A 370 4.39 11.83 -5.36
CA TYR A 370 4.60 10.50 -4.80
C TYR A 370 3.28 9.90 -4.31
N VAL A 371 2.59 9.19 -5.20
CA VAL A 371 1.41 8.36 -4.90
C VAL A 371 1.86 7.06 -4.21
N HIS A 372 2.37 7.21 -2.99
CA HIS A 372 3.16 6.19 -2.31
C HIS A 372 2.38 4.89 -2.12
N SER A 373 1.29 4.88 -1.35
CA SER A 373 0.52 3.66 -1.04
C SER A 373 -0.95 3.94 -0.77
N PHE A 374 -1.75 2.87 -0.63
CA PHE A 374 -3.21 2.86 -0.42
C PHE A 374 -4.03 3.40 -1.60
N ARG A 375 -5.35 3.57 -1.41
CA ARG A 375 -6.28 4.08 -2.43
C ARG A 375 -6.29 5.60 -2.46
N GLN A 376 -6.19 6.17 -3.66
CA GLN A 376 -6.14 7.62 -3.87
C GLN A 376 -6.94 8.03 -5.12
N PHE A 377 -7.44 9.26 -5.13
CA PHE A 377 -8.17 9.82 -6.26
C PHE A 377 -7.77 11.28 -6.54
N TYR A 378 -7.51 11.62 -7.79
CA TYR A 378 -7.14 12.97 -8.20
C TYR A 378 -8.08 13.41 -9.32
N ARG A 379 -8.74 14.56 -9.16
CA ARG A 379 -9.73 15.08 -10.11
C ARG A 379 -9.39 16.50 -10.52
N GLU A 380 -9.38 16.77 -11.83
CA GLU A 380 -9.21 18.13 -12.37
C GLU A 380 -7.95 18.83 -11.81
N CYS A 381 -6.87 18.06 -11.61
CA CYS A 381 -5.60 18.57 -11.10
C CYS A 381 -4.62 18.86 -12.25
N ASP A 382 -3.78 19.88 -12.07
CA ASP A 382 -2.65 20.14 -12.97
C ASP A 382 -1.36 19.65 -12.31
N ILE A 383 -0.70 18.67 -12.92
CA ILE A 383 0.48 18.01 -12.37
C ILE A 383 1.66 18.23 -13.32
N PHE A 384 2.69 18.94 -12.83
CA PHE A 384 3.82 19.35 -13.65
C PHE A 384 5.11 18.66 -13.21
N GLY A 385 5.90 18.14 -14.14
CA GLY A 385 7.23 17.62 -13.81
C GLY A 385 8.03 17.13 -15.01
N THR A 386 9.13 16.40 -14.74
CA THR A 386 10.06 15.94 -15.77
C THR A 386 10.25 14.43 -15.74
N VAL A 387 11.11 13.93 -14.85
CA VAL A 387 11.45 12.52 -14.70
C VAL A 387 10.58 11.92 -13.59
N ASP A 388 9.89 10.83 -13.91
CA ASP A 388 9.09 10.03 -12.96
C ASP A 388 8.12 10.89 -12.12
N PHE A 389 7.50 11.90 -12.74
CA PHE A 389 6.83 12.94 -11.95
C PHE A 389 5.50 12.51 -11.32
N VAL A 390 4.96 11.34 -11.70
CA VAL A 390 3.93 10.60 -10.96
C VAL A 390 4.45 9.19 -10.66
N PHE A 391 4.73 8.88 -9.40
CA PHE A 391 5.41 7.62 -9.06
C PHE A 391 4.95 7.03 -7.72
N GLY A 392 5.13 5.71 -7.58
CA GLY A 392 4.78 4.97 -6.36
C GLY A 392 3.99 3.70 -6.62
N ASN A 393 3.30 3.21 -5.57
CA ASN A 393 2.59 1.94 -5.57
C ASN A 393 1.21 2.03 -4.91
N SER A 394 0.53 3.18 -5.00
CA SER A 394 -0.89 3.29 -4.65
C SER A 394 -1.77 2.52 -5.63
N ALA A 395 -3.03 2.29 -5.24
CA ALA A 395 -4.13 2.12 -6.18
C ALA A 395 -4.71 3.52 -6.45
N VAL A 396 -4.38 4.14 -7.58
CA VAL A 396 -4.74 5.54 -7.83
C VAL A 396 -5.41 5.73 -9.17
N ILE A 397 -6.41 6.61 -9.17
CA ILE A 397 -7.07 7.11 -10.39
C ILE A 397 -6.86 8.61 -10.50
N PHE A 398 -6.48 9.06 -11.70
CA PHE A 398 -6.51 10.45 -12.14
C PHE A 398 -7.65 10.61 -13.13
N GLN A 399 -8.54 11.58 -12.90
CA GLN A 399 -9.66 11.89 -13.78
C GLN A 399 -9.69 13.37 -14.16
N GLY A 400 -9.79 13.68 -15.46
CA GLY A 400 -9.88 15.09 -15.90
C GLY A 400 -8.62 15.91 -15.59
N CYS A 401 -7.49 15.28 -15.29
CA CYS A 401 -6.26 15.97 -14.90
C CYS A 401 -5.43 16.36 -16.13
N ASN A 402 -4.60 17.40 -15.99
CA ASN A 402 -3.54 17.72 -16.93
C ASN A 402 -2.20 17.21 -16.39
N LEU A 403 -1.55 16.31 -17.13
CA LEU A 403 -0.20 15.82 -16.86
C LEU A 403 0.76 16.57 -17.78
N VAL A 404 1.45 17.57 -17.25
CA VAL A 404 2.22 18.55 -18.02
C VAL A 404 3.72 18.30 -17.88
N ALA A 405 4.33 17.80 -18.95
CA ALA A 405 5.77 17.59 -19.00
C ALA A 405 6.52 18.91 -19.17
N LYS A 406 7.47 19.20 -18.27
CA LYS A 406 8.35 20.38 -18.28
C LYS A 406 9.61 20.13 -19.09
N LYS A 407 10.38 21.19 -19.36
CA LYS A 407 11.72 21.03 -19.95
C LYS A 407 12.69 20.42 -18.90
N PRO A 408 13.29 19.25 -19.17
CA PRO A 408 14.27 18.64 -18.28
C PRO A 408 15.68 19.19 -18.52
N LEU A 409 16.67 18.65 -17.81
CA LEU A 409 18.07 18.97 -18.10
C LEU A 409 18.47 18.44 -19.49
N PRO A 410 19.48 19.06 -20.14
CA PRO A 410 20.01 18.54 -21.39
C PRO A 410 20.42 17.07 -21.28
N GLY A 411 19.94 16.24 -22.21
CA GLY A 411 20.22 14.79 -22.26
C GLY A 411 19.28 13.91 -21.44
N GLN A 412 18.38 14.50 -20.63
CA GLN A 412 17.32 13.74 -19.96
C GLN A 412 16.08 13.60 -20.87
N SER A 413 15.35 12.51 -20.67
CA SER A 413 13.99 12.32 -21.17
C SER A 413 12.98 12.62 -20.07
N ASN A 414 11.79 13.07 -20.45
CA ASN A 414 10.65 13.11 -19.54
C ASN A 414 10.00 11.73 -19.45
N VAL A 415 9.51 11.41 -18.26
CA VAL A 415 8.77 10.17 -18.00
C VAL A 415 7.62 10.52 -17.06
N ILE A 416 6.39 10.28 -17.51
CA ILE A 416 5.21 10.69 -16.74
C ILE A 416 5.04 9.79 -15.53
N THR A 417 4.99 8.46 -15.74
CA THR A 417 4.79 7.50 -14.65
C THR A 417 6.00 6.61 -14.35
N ALA A 418 6.22 6.33 -13.08
CA ALA A 418 7.13 5.27 -12.62
C ALA A 418 6.45 4.45 -11.53
N GLN A 419 5.70 3.43 -11.94
CA GLN A 419 4.92 2.60 -11.02
C GLN A 419 5.77 1.45 -10.45
N SER A 420 5.58 1.15 -9.16
CA SER A 420 6.49 0.30 -8.40
C SER A 420 5.84 -0.91 -7.72
N LYS A 421 4.88 -1.54 -8.38
CA LYS A 421 4.32 -2.82 -7.94
C LYS A 421 5.36 -3.93 -8.04
N ASP A 422 5.57 -4.65 -6.94
CA ASP A 422 6.66 -5.62 -6.78
C ASP A 422 6.15 -7.05 -6.50
N ASP A 423 4.87 -7.21 -6.12
CA ASP A 423 4.21 -8.50 -5.97
C ASP A 423 2.90 -8.55 -6.81
N PRO A 424 2.65 -9.63 -7.56
CA PRO A 424 1.50 -9.71 -8.47
C PRO A 424 0.16 -9.72 -7.72
N ASN A 425 0.14 -10.08 -6.43
CA ASN A 425 -1.06 -10.09 -5.60
C ASN A 425 -1.44 -8.70 -5.07
N GLU A 426 -0.56 -7.71 -5.20
CA GLU A 426 -0.88 -6.32 -4.86
C GLU A 426 -1.99 -5.78 -5.77
N VAL A 427 -2.93 -5.05 -5.17
CA VAL A 427 -4.07 -4.42 -5.86
C VAL A 427 -3.77 -2.95 -6.17
N THR A 428 -2.58 -2.70 -6.71
CA THR A 428 -2.02 -1.36 -6.91
C THR A 428 -1.71 -1.12 -8.38
N GLY A 429 -1.56 0.15 -8.76
CA GLY A 429 -1.40 0.60 -10.14
C GLY A 429 -1.81 2.07 -10.31
N ILE A 430 -1.40 2.67 -11.42
CA ILE A 430 -1.75 4.05 -11.80
C ILE A 430 -2.73 4.00 -12.97
N SER A 431 -3.93 4.56 -12.79
CA SER A 431 -4.96 4.65 -13.83
C SER A 431 -5.20 6.12 -14.18
N ILE A 432 -5.03 6.47 -15.46
CA ILE A 432 -5.14 7.83 -15.98
C ILE A 432 -6.32 7.85 -16.95
N GLN A 433 -7.41 8.50 -16.55
CA GLN A 433 -8.72 8.46 -17.22
C GLN A 433 -9.16 9.84 -17.66
N ASN A 434 -9.57 10.00 -18.91
CA ASN A 434 -10.06 11.28 -19.42
C ASN A 434 -9.12 12.45 -19.05
N CYS A 435 -7.81 12.22 -19.09
CA CYS A 435 -6.78 13.20 -18.76
C CYS A 435 -6.15 13.76 -20.03
N SER A 436 -5.38 14.84 -19.89
CA SER A 436 -4.57 15.40 -20.98
C SER A 436 -3.09 15.28 -20.66
N VAL A 437 -2.33 14.64 -21.55
CA VAL A 437 -0.87 14.58 -21.52
C VAL A 437 -0.32 15.68 -22.43
N LEU A 438 0.31 16.69 -21.82
CA LEU A 438 0.65 17.96 -22.47
C LEU A 438 2.12 18.34 -22.29
N ALA A 439 2.63 19.19 -23.16
CA ALA A 439 3.91 19.87 -22.99
C ALA A 439 3.70 21.25 -22.36
N SER A 440 4.59 21.64 -21.44
CA SER A 440 4.69 23.05 -21.02
C SER A 440 5.24 23.94 -22.14
N ASP A 441 5.03 25.24 -22.03
CA ASP A 441 5.51 26.23 -23.01
C ASP A 441 7.03 26.20 -23.22
N ASP A 442 7.81 25.98 -22.16
CA ASP A 442 9.27 25.90 -22.23
C ASP A 442 9.78 24.60 -22.86
N LEU A 443 9.00 23.51 -22.79
CA LEU A 443 9.27 22.26 -23.47
C LEU A 443 8.93 22.37 -24.96
N SER A 444 7.72 22.86 -25.29
CA SER A 444 7.20 22.96 -26.66
C SER A 444 8.05 23.87 -27.55
N THR A 445 8.66 24.91 -26.98
CA THR A 445 9.55 25.85 -27.68
C THR A 445 11.03 25.44 -27.69
N SER A 446 11.39 24.33 -27.04
CA SER A 446 12.79 23.90 -26.92
C SER A 446 13.36 23.33 -28.23
N GLN A 447 14.55 23.79 -28.62
CA GLN A 447 15.22 23.39 -29.88
C GLN A 447 15.88 21.98 -29.83
N GLY A 448 15.50 21.11 -28.90
CA GLY A 448 16.27 19.93 -28.50
C GLY A 448 15.59 18.57 -28.60
N GLY A 449 14.32 18.50 -29.06
CA GLY A 449 13.60 17.23 -29.21
C GLY A 449 13.65 16.35 -27.96
N THR A 450 13.26 16.88 -26.80
CA THR A 450 13.16 16.10 -25.57
C THR A 450 12.14 14.98 -25.77
N ARG A 451 12.59 13.74 -25.60
CA ARG A 451 11.70 12.58 -25.63
C ARG A 451 10.88 12.54 -24.35
N THR A 452 9.57 12.34 -24.49
CA THR A 452 8.65 12.14 -23.39
C THR A 452 8.01 10.77 -23.51
N TYR A 453 7.97 10.02 -22.41
CA TYR A 453 7.37 8.69 -22.33
C TYR A 453 6.21 8.68 -21.33
N LEU A 454 5.18 7.88 -21.62
CA LEU A 454 4.02 7.64 -20.76
C LEU A 454 4.43 7.03 -19.42
N GLY A 455 5.47 6.19 -19.40
CA GLY A 455 6.01 5.64 -18.17
C GLY A 455 7.18 4.70 -18.36
N ARG A 456 7.72 4.21 -17.23
CA ARG A 456 8.76 3.17 -17.15
C ARG A 456 8.66 2.32 -15.87
N PRO A 457 9.03 1.03 -15.92
CA PRO A 457 8.74 0.11 -14.82
C PRO A 457 9.76 0.24 -13.70
N TRP A 458 9.41 0.98 -12.63
CA TRP A 458 10.29 1.07 -11.46
C TRP A 458 10.43 -0.30 -10.77
N ARG A 459 9.39 -1.14 -10.83
CA ARG A 459 9.41 -2.53 -10.35
C ARG A 459 8.79 -3.50 -11.35
N ILE A 460 9.02 -4.79 -11.13
CA ILE A 460 8.81 -5.84 -12.14
C ILE A 460 7.34 -6.08 -12.49
N TYR A 461 6.39 -5.77 -11.62
CA TYR A 461 4.95 -5.87 -11.90
C TYR A 461 4.32 -4.50 -12.16
N SER A 462 5.12 -3.52 -12.62
CA SER A 462 4.67 -2.15 -12.87
C SER A 462 3.35 -2.13 -13.62
N THR A 463 2.34 -1.46 -13.08
CA THR A 463 0.99 -1.42 -13.65
C THR A 463 0.56 0.02 -13.89
N THR A 464 0.40 0.43 -15.14
CA THR A 464 -0.08 1.77 -15.51
C THR A 464 -1.00 1.69 -16.71
N VAL A 465 -2.12 2.40 -16.68
CA VAL A 465 -3.06 2.47 -17.81
C VAL A 465 -3.45 3.91 -18.15
N TYR A 466 -3.63 4.16 -19.45
CA TYR A 466 -4.20 5.39 -20.00
C TYR A 466 -5.50 5.05 -20.73
N ILE A 467 -6.61 5.63 -20.28
CA ILE A 467 -7.98 5.33 -20.73
C ILE A 467 -8.62 6.65 -21.17
N GLU A 468 -9.15 6.68 -22.39
CA GLU A 468 -9.90 7.81 -22.96
C GLU A 468 -9.20 9.17 -22.81
N SER A 469 -7.87 9.17 -22.83
CA SER A 469 -7.06 10.35 -22.54
C SER A 469 -6.55 11.02 -23.82
N TYR A 470 -6.46 12.35 -23.79
CA TYR A 470 -5.79 13.12 -24.83
C TYR A 470 -4.27 12.99 -24.66
N ILE A 471 -3.58 12.54 -25.69
CA ILE A 471 -2.12 12.42 -25.72
C ILE A 471 -1.59 13.32 -26.84
N ASP A 472 -0.89 14.38 -26.46
CA ASP A 472 -0.27 15.30 -27.40
C ASP A 472 1.01 14.71 -28.04
N SER A 473 1.52 15.39 -29.06
CA SER A 473 2.61 14.99 -29.96
C SER A 473 3.98 14.90 -29.29
N LEU A 474 4.12 15.35 -28.03
CA LEU A 474 5.36 15.21 -27.27
C LEU A 474 5.73 13.76 -26.94
N VAL A 475 4.73 12.87 -26.91
CA VAL A 475 4.94 11.47 -26.53
C VAL A 475 5.64 10.74 -27.67
N ASP A 476 6.79 10.14 -27.35
CA ASP A 476 7.56 9.33 -28.28
C ASP A 476 6.70 8.18 -28.84
N PRO A 477 6.79 7.85 -30.15
CA PRO A 477 5.99 6.75 -30.73
C PRO A 477 6.12 5.40 -30.01
N LEU A 478 7.27 5.14 -29.36
CA LEU A 478 7.46 3.96 -28.51
C LEU A 478 6.50 3.93 -27.31
N GLY A 479 6.05 5.09 -26.85
CA GLY A 479 5.14 5.30 -25.72
C GLY A 479 5.82 5.10 -24.37
N TRP A 480 6.58 4.01 -24.20
CA TRP A 480 7.10 3.54 -22.92
C TRP A 480 8.62 3.39 -22.94
N GLN A 481 9.27 3.64 -21.80
CA GLN A 481 10.72 3.54 -21.65
C GLN A 481 11.11 2.35 -20.77
N ARG A 482 12.20 1.66 -21.12
CA ARG A 482 12.79 0.62 -20.25
C ARG A 482 13.31 1.24 -18.95
N TRP A 483 13.34 0.43 -17.89
CA TRP A 483 14.10 0.79 -16.70
C TRP A 483 15.61 0.72 -16.97
N SER A 484 16.42 1.39 -16.16
CA SER A 484 17.87 1.43 -16.35
C SER A 484 18.57 0.07 -16.20
N SER A 485 17.94 -0.90 -15.52
CA SER A 485 18.49 -2.27 -15.35
C SER A 485 18.30 -3.17 -16.58
N GLY A 486 17.54 -2.75 -17.60
CA GLY A 486 17.33 -3.48 -18.84
C GLY A 486 15.91 -4.02 -18.99
N ASP A 487 15.80 -5.28 -19.41
CA ASP A 487 14.53 -5.93 -19.80
C ASP A 487 13.78 -6.63 -18.64
N GLU A 488 14.26 -6.46 -17.41
CA GLU A 488 13.60 -7.05 -16.23
C GLU A 488 12.20 -6.46 -16.04
N GLY A 489 11.19 -7.34 -15.93
CA GLY A 489 9.80 -6.95 -15.74
C GLY A 489 9.02 -6.64 -17.01
N LEU A 490 9.65 -6.63 -18.20
CA LEU A 490 8.93 -6.33 -19.46
C LEU A 490 7.88 -7.39 -19.84
N ASP A 491 8.02 -8.61 -19.32
CA ASP A 491 7.10 -9.73 -19.49
C ASP A 491 6.03 -9.82 -18.39
N THR A 492 6.22 -9.13 -17.26
CA THR A 492 5.33 -9.19 -16.09
C THR A 492 4.62 -7.89 -15.74
N LEU A 493 5.07 -6.75 -16.28
CA LEU A 493 4.38 -5.47 -16.17
C LEU A 493 3.02 -5.52 -16.89
N TYR A 494 2.16 -4.54 -16.61
CA TYR A 494 0.91 -4.33 -17.33
C TYR A 494 0.79 -2.85 -17.71
N TYR A 495 1.11 -2.53 -18.96
CA TYR A 495 0.97 -1.19 -19.54
C TYR A 495 -0.13 -1.16 -20.59
N GLY A 496 -1.22 -0.48 -20.24
CA GLY A 496 -2.46 -0.48 -21.01
C GLY A 496 -2.79 0.86 -21.66
N GLU A 497 -3.26 0.83 -22.90
CA GLU A 497 -3.87 1.99 -23.58
C GLU A 497 -5.27 1.60 -24.09
N TYR A 498 -6.29 2.41 -23.77
CA TYR A 498 -7.69 2.23 -24.21
C TYR A 498 -8.25 3.55 -24.73
N GLU A 499 -8.75 3.54 -25.98
CA GLU A 499 -9.45 4.66 -26.64
C GLU A 499 -8.82 6.06 -26.45
N ASN A 500 -7.50 6.13 -26.33
CA ASN A 500 -6.77 7.40 -26.25
C ASN A 500 -6.81 8.13 -27.61
N PHE A 501 -6.87 9.45 -27.57
CA PHE A 501 -6.95 10.30 -28.76
C PHE A 501 -5.91 11.41 -28.76
N GLY A 502 -5.74 12.09 -29.88
CA GLY A 502 -4.71 13.12 -30.06
C GLY A 502 -3.50 12.63 -30.85
N PRO A 503 -2.58 13.55 -31.21
CA PRO A 503 -1.50 13.24 -32.14
C PRO A 503 -0.44 12.25 -31.60
N GLY A 504 -0.31 12.10 -30.28
CA GLY A 504 0.60 11.14 -29.65
C GLY A 504 -0.04 9.79 -29.30
N SER A 505 -1.33 9.59 -29.57
CA SER A 505 -2.07 8.39 -29.13
C SER A 505 -1.94 7.17 -30.06
N SER A 506 -1.28 7.31 -31.22
CA SER A 506 -1.12 6.19 -32.16
C SER A 506 -0.31 5.04 -31.55
N THR A 507 -0.87 3.83 -31.60
CA THR A 507 -0.25 2.62 -31.05
C THR A 507 0.59 1.83 -32.05
N ASN A 508 0.64 2.24 -33.32
CA ASN A 508 1.28 1.49 -34.43
C ASN A 508 2.79 1.26 -34.28
N HIS A 509 3.46 2.06 -33.45
CA HIS A 509 4.91 2.03 -33.25
C HIS A 509 5.30 1.91 -31.77
N ARG A 510 4.35 1.48 -30.93
CA ARG A 510 4.61 1.20 -29.52
C ARG A 510 5.60 0.06 -29.38
N VAL A 511 6.18 -0.04 -28.19
CA VAL A 511 7.04 -1.16 -27.79
C VAL A 511 6.35 -2.51 -28.01
N ASP A 512 7.15 -3.55 -28.26
CA ASP A 512 6.70 -4.92 -28.52
C ASP A 512 6.78 -5.82 -27.27
N TRP A 513 6.73 -5.21 -26.07
CA TRP A 513 6.88 -5.93 -24.81
C TRP A 513 5.67 -6.82 -24.52
N PRO A 514 5.85 -8.04 -23.97
CA PRO A 514 4.72 -8.90 -23.64
C PRO A 514 3.73 -8.29 -22.63
N GLY A 515 4.21 -7.44 -21.72
CA GLY A 515 3.37 -6.72 -20.75
C GLY A 515 2.71 -5.43 -21.30
N TYR A 516 2.95 -5.07 -22.56
CA TYR A 516 2.24 -3.95 -23.19
C TYR A 516 0.93 -4.45 -23.83
N HIS A 517 -0.16 -3.73 -23.61
CA HIS A 517 -1.50 -4.12 -24.01
C HIS A 517 -2.27 -2.93 -24.63
N ILE A 518 -2.84 -3.18 -25.81
CA ILE A 518 -3.98 -2.39 -26.29
C ILE A 518 -5.21 -3.05 -25.66
N MET A 519 -5.85 -2.34 -24.73
CA MET A 519 -6.91 -2.91 -23.90
C MET A 519 -8.25 -2.94 -24.65
N ASP A 520 -9.13 -3.84 -24.24
CA ASP A 520 -10.55 -3.77 -24.57
C ASP A 520 -11.36 -3.12 -23.42
N TYR A 521 -12.68 -3.08 -23.57
CA TYR A 521 -13.56 -2.48 -22.55
C TYR A 521 -13.52 -3.23 -21.21
N ASP A 522 -13.47 -4.57 -21.23
CA ASP A 522 -13.50 -5.36 -20.00
C ASP A 522 -12.19 -5.22 -19.23
N ASP A 523 -11.07 -5.12 -19.96
CA ASP A 523 -9.76 -4.76 -19.39
C ASP A 523 -9.80 -3.37 -18.75
N ALA A 524 -10.24 -2.35 -19.50
CA ALA A 524 -10.32 -0.96 -19.03
C ALA A 524 -11.26 -0.81 -17.82
N PHE A 525 -12.38 -1.54 -17.80
CA PHE A 525 -13.36 -1.53 -16.72
C PHE A 525 -12.75 -1.90 -15.36
N ASN A 526 -11.76 -2.79 -15.32
CA ASN A 526 -11.08 -3.19 -14.07
C ASN A 526 -10.26 -2.05 -13.43
N PHE A 527 -9.96 -1.00 -14.20
CA PHE A 527 -9.18 0.16 -13.74
C PHE A 527 -10.05 1.39 -13.42
N THR A 528 -11.38 1.24 -13.48
CA THR A 528 -12.38 2.30 -13.19
C THR A 528 -12.53 2.58 -11.71
N VAL A 529 -13.20 3.68 -11.37
CA VAL A 529 -13.41 4.11 -9.99
C VAL A 529 -14.16 3.06 -9.17
N SER A 530 -15.20 2.45 -9.74
CA SER A 530 -16.01 1.45 -9.03
C SER A 530 -15.24 0.15 -8.74
N GLU A 531 -14.37 -0.29 -9.64
CA GLU A 531 -13.69 -1.60 -9.51
C GLU A 531 -12.32 -1.49 -8.87
N PHE A 532 -11.52 -0.49 -9.24
CA PHE A 532 -10.11 -0.43 -8.87
C PHE A 532 -9.88 0.13 -7.47
N ILE A 533 -10.64 1.17 -7.10
CA ILE A 533 -10.52 1.85 -5.81
C ILE A 533 -11.80 1.79 -4.96
N TYR A 534 -12.81 1.03 -5.42
CA TYR A 534 -14.11 0.90 -4.75
C TYR A 534 -14.73 2.26 -4.41
N GLY A 535 -14.70 3.20 -5.37
CA GLY A 535 -15.04 4.61 -5.18
C GLY A 535 -16.41 4.83 -4.56
N ASP A 536 -17.41 4.05 -4.98
CA ASP A 536 -18.78 4.09 -4.45
C ASP A 536 -18.86 3.94 -2.92
N GLU A 537 -17.87 3.31 -2.29
CA GLU A 537 -17.85 3.13 -0.84
C GLU A 537 -17.40 4.38 -0.08
N TRP A 538 -16.75 5.34 -0.73
CA TRP A 538 -16.10 6.45 -0.03
C TRP A 538 -16.09 7.81 -0.76
N LEU A 539 -16.03 7.86 -2.09
CA LEU A 539 -15.94 9.12 -2.85
C LEU A 539 -17.21 9.95 -2.74
N ASP A 540 -18.39 9.32 -2.68
CA ASP A 540 -19.67 10.00 -2.44
C ASP A 540 -19.67 10.91 -1.20
N SER A 541 -18.89 10.52 -0.18
CA SER A 541 -18.78 11.31 1.05
C SER A 541 -17.92 12.57 0.86
N THR A 542 -17.03 12.61 -0.12
CA THR A 542 -16.07 13.71 -0.34
C THR A 542 -16.72 14.95 -0.94
N SER A 543 -17.86 14.77 -1.64
CA SER A 543 -18.48 15.79 -2.48
C SER A 543 -17.64 16.22 -3.70
N PHE A 544 -16.54 15.52 -4.00
CA PHE A 544 -15.79 15.72 -5.23
C PHE A 544 -16.49 14.98 -6.38
N PRO A 545 -16.53 15.58 -7.59
CA PRO A 545 -17.09 14.89 -8.74
C PRO A 545 -16.18 13.74 -9.16
N TYR A 546 -16.78 12.64 -9.60
CA TYR A 546 -16.08 11.49 -10.15
C TYR A 546 -16.99 10.75 -11.12
N ASP A 547 -16.37 10.05 -12.07
CA ASP A 547 -17.06 9.19 -13.03
C ASP A 547 -16.78 7.72 -12.66
N ASP A 548 -17.83 6.91 -12.47
CA ASP A 548 -17.71 5.55 -11.91
C ASP A 548 -16.96 4.58 -12.82
N GLY A 549 -17.15 4.73 -14.14
CA GLY A 549 -16.82 3.74 -15.16
C GLY A 549 -15.75 4.22 -16.15
N VAL A 550 -15.69 3.50 -17.28
CA VAL A 550 -14.92 3.91 -18.46
C VAL A 550 -15.63 5.10 -19.09
#